data_AF-A0A536FCQ1-F1
#
_entry.id   AF-A0A536FCQ1-F1
#
_cell.length_a   1.000
_cell.length_b   1.000
_cell.length_c   1.000
_cell.angle_alpha   90.00
_cell.angle_beta   90.00
_cell.angle_gamma   90.00
#
_symmetry.space_group_name_H-M   'P 1'
#
loop_
_entity.id
_entity.type
_entity.pdbx_description
1 polymer ?
#
loop_
_entity_poly.entity_id
_entity_poly.type
_entity_poly.pdbx_seq_one_letter_code
_entity_poly.pdbx_strand_id
1 'polypeptide(L)'
;MLTKRRPGRPSADDPGTPSSLGQRIRQARQALGLSLAAVAGDDFSRAFLNQVELGRAHPSTQTLRIIARRLQQPIDYFLEEPGDSSAAL
;
A
#
# COMPACT_ATOMS: atom_id res chain seq x y z
N MET A 1 38.56 -1.39 14.41
CA MET A 1 37.19 -1.91 14.61
C MET A 1 36.26 -1.18 13.66
N LEU A 2 35.89 -1.80 12.54
CA LEU A 2 35.09 -1.17 11.49
C LEU A 2 33.61 -1.28 11.88
N THR A 3 33.00 -0.17 12.29
CA THR A 3 31.56 -0.12 12.58
C THR A 3 30.82 -0.46 11.29
N LYS A 4 30.16 -1.61 11.27
CA LYS A 4 29.27 -2.00 10.16
C LYS A 4 28.23 -0.90 10.03
N ARG A 5 28.39 -0.02 9.03
CA ARG A 5 27.37 0.90 8.56
C ARG A 5 26.15 0.04 8.24
N ARG A 6 25.14 0.08 9.11
CA ARG A 6 23.85 -0.56 8.87
C ARG A 6 23.35 0.00 7.53
N PRO A 7 22.95 -0.85 6.55
CA PRO A 7 22.36 -0.35 5.32
C PRO A 7 21.15 0.49 5.71
N GLY A 8 21.09 1.72 5.20
CA GLY A 8 20.00 2.66 5.50
C GLY A 8 18.67 1.98 5.24
N ARG A 9 17.72 2.15 6.16
CA ARG A 9 16.33 1.74 5.93
C ARG A 9 15.87 2.41 4.63
N PRO A 10 15.21 1.69 3.70
CA PRO A 10 14.52 2.36 2.62
C PRO A 10 13.51 3.31 3.27
N SER A 11 13.70 4.60 3.08
CA SER A 11 12.72 5.61 3.47
C SER A 11 11.42 5.32 2.70
N ALA A 12 10.27 5.61 3.29
CA ALA A 12 8.95 5.42 2.66
C ALA A 12 8.78 6.13 1.30
N ASP A 13 9.74 7.00 0.94
CA ASP A 13 9.81 7.78 -0.30
C ASP A 13 10.73 7.19 -1.39
N ASP A 14 11.23 5.96 -1.26
CA ASP A 14 12.11 5.35 -2.28
C ASP A 14 11.29 4.96 -3.54
N PRO A 15 11.45 5.64 -4.70
CA PRO A 15 10.55 5.55 -5.85
C PRO A 15 10.61 4.20 -6.62
N GLY A 16 11.39 3.23 -6.12
CA GLY A 16 11.57 1.89 -6.67
C GLY A 16 10.97 0.76 -5.83
N THR A 17 10.61 1.00 -4.57
CA THR A 17 9.97 0.01 -3.70
C THR A 17 8.47 0.24 -3.63
N PRO A 18 7.62 -0.78 -3.90
CA PRO A 18 6.19 -0.62 -3.70
C PRO A 18 5.94 -0.28 -2.23
N SER A 19 5.22 0.82 -1.98
CA SER A 19 4.85 1.21 -0.63
C SER A 19 4.12 0.05 0.04
N SER A 20 4.31 -0.08 1.36
CA SER A 20 3.61 -1.06 2.19
C SER A 20 2.09 -1.05 1.94
N LEU A 21 1.54 0.16 1.79
CA LEU A 21 0.17 0.43 1.38
C LEU A 21 -0.18 -0.22 0.03
N GLY A 22 0.62 0.06 -1.01
CA GLY A 22 0.38 -0.47 -2.36
C GLY A 22 0.38 -2.00 -2.40
N GLN A 23 1.29 -2.64 -1.64
CA GLN A 23 1.34 -4.08 -1.49
C GLN A 23 0.08 -4.64 -0.82
N ARG A 24 -0.39 -4.03 0.28
CA ARG A 24 -1.63 -4.48 0.96
C ARG A 24 -2.87 -4.31 0.11
N ILE A 25 -2.98 -3.20 -0.63
CA ILE A 25 -4.08 -3.00 -1.60
C ILE A 25 -4.08 -4.12 -2.64
N ARG A 26 -2.91 -4.42 -3.23
CA ARG A 26 -2.77 -5.48 -4.22
C ARG A 26 -3.14 -6.85 -3.63
N GLN A 27 -2.67 -7.17 -2.43
CA GLN A 27 -2.95 -8.44 -1.76
C GLN A 27 -4.45 -8.61 -1.49
N ALA A 28 -5.09 -7.63 -0.87
CA ALA A 28 -6.53 -7.68 -0.58
C ALA A 28 -7.36 -7.78 -1.88
N ARG A 29 -6.97 -7.04 -2.93
CA ARG A 29 -7.61 -7.16 -4.24
C ARG A 29 -7.49 -8.56 -4.84
N GLN A 30 -6.29 -9.14 -4.80
CA GLN A 30 -6.05 -10.48 -5.34
C GLN A 30 -6.77 -11.57 -4.53
N ALA A 31 -6.87 -11.42 -3.21
CA ALA A 31 -7.61 -12.35 -2.35
C ALA A 31 -9.11 -12.42 -2.71
N LEU A 32 -9.68 -11.30 -3.16
CA LEU A 32 -11.07 -11.23 -3.65
C LEU A 32 -11.22 -11.56 -5.15
N GLY A 33 -10.12 -11.87 -5.86
CA GLY A 33 -10.15 -12.12 -7.30
C GLY A 33 -10.57 -10.91 -8.14
N LEU A 34 -10.47 -9.70 -7.60
CA LEU A 34 -10.93 -8.48 -8.27
C LEU A 34 -9.88 -7.93 -9.25
N SER A 35 -10.35 -7.43 -10.39
CA SER A 35 -9.51 -6.68 -11.32
C SER A 35 -9.27 -5.25 -10.81
N LEU A 36 -8.22 -4.60 -11.30
CA LEU A 36 -7.98 -3.18 -11.01
C LEU A 36 -9.18 -2.31 -11.42
N ALA A 37 -9.81 -2.62 -12.56
CA ALA A 37 -10.97 -1.86 -13.03
C ALA A 37 -12.19 -2.08 -12.12
N ALA A 38 -12.38 -3.29 -11.59
CA ALA A 38 -13.47 -3.58 -10.67
C ALA A 38 -13.34 -2.80 -9.35
N VAL A 39 -12.11 -2.65 -8.83
CA VAL A 39 -11.85 -1.85 -7.63
C VAL A 39 -11.90 -0.35 -7.93
N ALA A 40 -11.55 0.07 -9.14
CA ALA A 40 -11.55 1.47 -9.53
C ALA A 40 -12.96 2.03 -9.78
N GLY A 41 -13.84 1.24 -10.41
CA GLY A 41 -15.20 1.64 -10.74
C GLY A 41 -15.22 3.00 -11.46
N ASP A 42 -16.12 3.87 -11.04
CA ASP A 42 -16.27 5.22 -11.60
C ASP A 42 -15.54 6.31 -10.79
N ASP A 43 -14.98 5.97 -9.63
CA ASP A 43 -14.38 6.95 -8.70
C ASP A 43 -12.98 7.39 -9.10
N PHE A 44 -12.22 6.50 -9.76
CA PHE A 44 -10.87 6.78 -10.22
C PHE A 44 -10.48 5.82 -11.35
N SER A 45 -9.38 6.11 -12.03
CA SER A 45 -8.95 5.28 -13.16
C SER A 45 -8.25 3.99 -12.72
N ARG A 46 -8.37 2.95 -13.54
CA ARG A 46 -7.56 1.71 -13.43
C ARG A 46 -6.06 2.01 -13.37
N ALA A 47 -5.60 3.01 -14.15
CA ALA A 47 -4.21 3.40 -14.21
C ALA A 47 -3.73 4.03 -12.89
N PHE A 48 -4.57 4.86 -12.27
CA PHE A 48 -4.30 5.43 -10.96
C PHE A 48 -4.16 4.33 -9.90
N LEU A 49 -5.10 3.38 -9.83
CA LEU A 49 -4.99 2.27 -8.87
C LEU A 49 -3.73 1.41 -9.11
N ASN A 50 -3.36 1.19 -10.36
CA ASN A 50 -2.10 0.51 -10.69
C ASN A 50 -0.87 1.27 -10.18
N GLN A 51 -0.86 2.60 -10.31
CA GLN A 51 0.23 3.42 -9.76
C GLN A 51 0.26 3.37 -8.22
N VAL A 52 -0.89 3.34 -7.56
CA VAL A 52 -0.99 3.17 -6.10
C VAL A 52 -0.42 1.82 -5.67
N GLU A 53 -0.80 0.72 -6.32
CA GLU A 53 -0.26 -0.62 -6.01
C GLU A 53 1.25 -0.75 -6.23
N LEU A 54 1.80 0.06 -7.15
CA LEU A 54 3.24 0.12 -7.41
C LEU A 54 3.97 1.11 -6.50
N GLY A 55 3.29 1.79 -5.57
CA GLY A 55 3.87 2.82 -4.70
C GLY A 55 4.26 4.11 -5.43
N ARG A 56 3.78 4.32 -6.65
CA ARG A 56 4.09 5.50 -7.48
C ARG A 56 3.09 6.64 -7.32
N ALA A 57 1.97 6.38 -6.65
CA ALA A 57 0.94 7.37 -6.37
C ALA A 57 0.41 7.15 -4.95
N HIS A 58 0.12 8.27 -4.27
CA HIS A 58 -0.52 8.25 -2.96
C HIS A 58 -2.00 8.63 -3.10
N PRO A 59 -2.93 7.75 -2.69
CA PRO A 59 -4.34 8.08 -2.68
C PRO A 59 -4.67 9.09 -1.58
N SER A 60 -5.67 9.94 -1.82
CA SER A 60 -6.26 10.75 -0.76
C SER A 60 -6.97 9.85 0.26
N THR A 61 -7.19 10.35 1.48
CA THR A 61 -7.95 9.63 2.50
C THR A 61 -9.36 9.24 2.03
N GLN A 62 -10.00 10.08 1.22
CA GLN A 62 -11.31 9.78 0.64
C GLN A 62 -11.23 8.61 -0.35
N THR A 63 -10.25 8.64 -1.25
CA THR A 63 -10.03 7.55 -2.21
C THR A 63 -9.66 6.25 -1.52
N LEU A 64 -8.80 6.32 -0.48
CA LEU A 64 -8.42 5.16 0.32
C LEU A 64 -9.64 4.52 1.01
N ARG A 65 -10.58 5.34 1.50
CA ARG A 65 -11.83 4.83 2.10
C ARG A 65 -12.70 4.08 1.09
N ILE A 66 -12.75 4.54 -0.16
CA ILE A 66 -13.48 3.85 -1.24
C ILE A 66 -12.82 2.51 -1.54
N ILE A 67 -11.49 2.50 -1.68
CA ILE A 67 -10.70 1.27 -1.87
C ILE A 67 -10.97 0.29 -0.73
N ALA A 68 -10.90 0.74 0.52
CA ALA A 68 -11.10 -0.10 1.70
C ALA A 68 -12.49 -0.76 1.72
N ARG A 69 -13.53 0.02 1.42
CA ARG A 69 -14.91 -0.50 1.32
C ARG A 69 -15.05 -1.56 0.23
N ARG A 70 -14.45 -1.35 -0.94
CA ARG A 70 -14.51 -2.32 -2.06
C ARG A 70 -13.69 -3.57 -1.80
N LEU A 71 -12.59 -3.43 -1.09
CA LEU A 71 -11.73 -4.54 -0.68
C LEU A 71 -12.19 -5.23 0.60
N GLN A 72 -13.33 -4.80 1.17
CA GLN A 72 -13.91 -5.38 2.38
C GLN A 72 -12.91 -5.43 3.55
N GLN A 73 -12.06 -4.42 3.66
CA GLN A 73 -11.08 -4.26 4.73
C GLN A 73 -11.32 -2.94 5.47
N PRO A 74 -11.05 -2.87 6.79
CA PRO A 74 -11.06 -1.60 7.51
C PRO A 74 -9.97 -0.68 6.95
N ILE A 75 -10.18 0.64 7.04
CA ILE A 75 -9.19 1.61 6.55
C ILE A 75 -7.85 1.48 7.29
N ASP A 76 -7.89 1.12 8.58
CA ASP A 76 -6.73 0.96 9.45
C ASP A 76 -5.76 -0.10 8.94
N TYR A 77 -6.26 -1.18 8.33
CA TYR A 77 -5.44 -2.22 7.68
C TYR A 77 -4.49 -1.64 6.62
N PHE A 78 -4.92 -0.60 5.91
CA PHE A 78 -4.10 0.06 4.89
C PHE A 78 -3.21 1.16 5.46
N LEU A 79 -3.51 1.67 6.66
CA LEU A 79 -2.76 2.72 7.33
C LEU A 79 -1.67 2.19 8.25
N GLU A 80 -1.69 0.91 8.62
CA GLU A 80 -0.63 0.31 9.43
C GLU A 80 0.75 0.52 8.76
N GLU A 81 1.75 1.01 9.47
CA GLU A 81 3.13 0.96 8.97
C GLU A 81 3.69 -0.47 9.21
N PRO A 82 4.36 -1.13 8.25
CA PRO A 82 5.12 -2.34 8.58
C PRO A 82 6.36 -1.92 9.36
N GLY A 83 6.18 -1.68 10.65
CA GLY A 83 7.21 -1.10 11.50
C GLY A 83 6.99 -1.21 12.99
N ASP A 84 5.76 -1.48 13.46
CA ASP A 84 5.46 -1.62 14.89
C ASP A 84 5.16 -3.08 15.30
N SER A 85 5.93 -4.02 14.75
CA SER A 85 6.00 -5.39 15.27
C SER A 85 7.45 -5.85 15.46
N SER A 86 8.37 -4.91 15.64
CA SER A 86 9.74 -5.15 16.08
C SER A 86 10.01 -4.51 17.44
N ALA A 87 9.15 -4.81 18.42
CA ALA A 87 9.43 -4.61 19.84
C ALA A 87 8.73 -5.70 20.66
N ALA A 88 8.96 -6.96 20.30
CA ALA A 88 8.79 -8.09 21.20
C ALA A 88 10.16 -8.75 21.37
N LEU A 89 10.55 -8.90 22.65
CA LEU A 89 11.76 -9.50 23.22
C LEU A 89 12.93 -8.52 23.47
#